data_AF-A0A0A9YCT8-F1
#
_entry.id   AF-A0A0A9YCT8-F1
#
_cell.length_a   1.000
_cell.length_b   1.000
_cell.length_c   1.000
_cell.angle_alpha   90.00
_cell.angle_beta   90.00
_cell.angle_gamma   90.00
#
_symmetry.space_group_name_H-M   'P 1'
#
loop_
_entity.id
_entity.type
_entity.pdbx_description
1 polymer ?
#
loop_
_entity_poly.entity_id
_entity_poly.type
_entity_poly.pdbx_seq_one_letter_code
_entity_poly.pdbx_strand_id
1 'polypeptide(L)'
;MLCGRTPFNGKSMKEVFDNILYSDLRFPSSVQLSPEAKDLISRLLVKDPARRIKGQEVREHSFWNGINFDDVMQKKVVPPKWTPLPSVEEMLARRAVQNNGAQGQSGNTGSKNAAIVMNTPAQVSQLNAGQQQLFGGFSCTADSHLNN
;
A
#
# COMPACT_ATOMS: atom_id res chain seq x y z
N MET A 1 0.36 10.02 2.95
CA MET A 1 0.04 10.90 1.81
C MET A 1 -0.09 12.35 2.26
N LEU A 2 -1.19 12.81 2.87
CA LEU A 2 -1.33 14.23 3.25
C LEU A 2 -0.75 14.57 4.64
N CYS A 3 -1.18 13.89 5.71
CA CYS A 3 -0.74 14.21 7.08
C CYS A 3 0.40 13.33 7.62
N GLY A 4 0.78 12.27 6.88
CA GLY A 4 1.82 11.32 7.30
C GLY A 4 1.49 10.44 8.51
N ARG A 5 0.27 10.51 9.06
CA ARG A 5 -0.21 9.72 10.21
C ARG A 5 -1.63 9.21 9.98
N THR A 6 -2.05 8.21 10.74
CA THR A 6 -3.43 7.70 10.70
C THR A 6 -4.38 8.72 11.33
N PRO A 7 -5.62 8.88 10.79
CA PRO A 7 -6.60 9.83 11.33
C PRO A 7 -7.13 9.43 12.71
N PHE A 8 -7.16 8.13 13.00
CA PHE A 8 -7.47 7.57 14.32
C PHE A 8 -6.26 6.78 14.81
N ASN A 9 -5.71 7.15 15.96
CA ASN A 9 -4.58 6.46 16.60
C ASN A 9 -4.84 6.32 18.11
N GLY A 10 -4.04 5.53 18.80
CA GLY A 10 -4.17 5.29 20.23
C GLY A 10 -2.97 4.51 20.74
N LYS A 11 -2.78 4.48 22.06
CA LYS A 11 -1.69 3.73 22.72
C LYS A 11 -1.97 2.23 22.78
N SER A 12 -3.24 1.84 22.68
CA SER A 12 -3.68 0.45 22.65
C SER A 12 -4.63 0.19 21.49
N MET A 13 -4.77 -1.08 21.10
CA MET A 13 -5.73 -1.48 20.05
C MET A 13 -7.16 -1.12 20.42
N LYS A 14 -7.55 -1.27 21.70
CA LYS A 14 -8.86 -0.87 22.19
C LYS A 14 -9.11 0.62 21.97
N GLU A 15 -8.14 1.46 22.31
CA GLU A 15 -8.23 2.91 22.12
C GLU A 15 -8.33 3.29 20.64
N VAL A 16 -7.60 2.59 19.76
CA VAL A 16 -7.74 2.79 18.31
C VAL A 16 -9.18 2.49 17.85
N PHE A 17 -9.79 1.39 18.32
CA PHE A 17 -11.18 1.07 18.00
C PHE A 17 -12.17 2.10 18.55
N ASP A 18 -12.01 2.49 19.80
CA ASP A 18 -12.85 3.52 20.42
C ASP A 18 -12.75 4.84 19.63
N ASN A 19 -11.55 5.21 19.18
CA ASN A 19 -11.33 6.40 18.37
C ASN A 19 -11.94 6.28 16.96
N ILE A 20 -11.87 5.10 16.34
CA ILE A 20 -12.55 4.84 15.07
C ILE A 20 -14.07 4.96 15.21
N LEU A 21 -14.65 4.53 16.33
CA LEU A 21 -16.10 4.56 16.52
C LEU A 21 -16.61 5.96 16.91
N TYR A 22 -15.95 6.62 17.85
CA TYR A 22 -16.53 7.76 18.56
C TYR A 22 -15.76 9.06 18.41
N SER A 23 -14.47 9.02 18.06
CA SER A 23 -13.67 10.23 17.96
C SER A 23 -13.96 11.00 16.66
N ASP A 24 -14.03 12.31 16.80
CA ASP A 24 -14.16 13.25 15.68
C ASP A 24 -12.86 13.33 14.88
N LEU A 25 -12.99 13.56 13.57
CA LEU A 25 -11.84 13.75 12.70
C LEU A 25 -11.13 15.07 13.05
N ARG A 26 -9.81 14.99 13.33
CA ARG A 26 -8.98 16.16 13.60
C ARG A 26 -7.81 16.22 12.62
N PHE A 27 -7.64 17.39 11.99
CA PHE A 27 -6.50 17.67 11.15
C PHE A 27 -5.38 18.31 11.98
N PRO A 28 -4.13 17.84 11.87
CA PRO A 28 -3.01 18.42 12.60
C PRO A 28 -2.66 19.80 12.04
N SER A 29 -2.46 20.79 12.92
CA SER A 29 -2.03 22.15 12.53
C SER A 29 -0.63 22.20 11.92
N SER A 30 0.17 21.16 12.10
CA SER A 30 1.52 21.05 11.55
C SER A 30 1.54 20.82 10.03
N VAL A 31 0.40 20.53 9.41
CA VAL A 31 0.28 20.25 7.97
C VAL A 31 -0.75 21.18 7.36
N GLN A 32 -0.32 21.96 6.37
CA GLN A 32 -1.23 22.80 5.60
C GLN A 32 -1.96 21.94 4.58
N LEU A 33 -3.28 21.89 4.71
CA LEU A 33 -4.18 21.19 3.79
C LEU A 33 -5.14 22.19 3.17
N SER A 34 -5.42 22.03 1.89
CA SER A 34 -6.42 22.83 1.20
C SER A 34 -7.81 22.59 1.81
N PRO A 35 -8.72 23.58 1.77
CA PRO A 35 -10.09 23.42 2.26
C PRO A 35 -10.81 22.23 1.60
N GLU A 36 -10.61 22.05 0.30
CA GLU A 36 -11.23 20.99 -0.51
C GLU A 36 -10.74 19.61 -0.07
N ALA A 37 -9.45 19.49 0.26
CA ALA A 37 -8.89 18.25 0.79
C ALA A 37 -9.49 17.91 2.16
N LYS A 38 -9.62 18.91 3.04
CA LYS A 38 -10.24 18.71 4.37
C LYS A 38 -11.71 18.30 4.24
N ASP A 39 -12.46 18.94 3.35
CA ASP A 39 -13.88 18.62 3.11
C ASP A 39 -14.04 17.19 2.58
N LEU A 40 -13.28 16.82 1.55
CA LEU A 40 -13.36 15.47 0.97
C LEU A 40 -13.08 14.39 2.03
N ILE A 41 -12.00 14.54 2.81
CA ILE A 41 -11.63 13.58 3.85
C ILE A 41 -12.72 13.50 4.93
N SER A 42 -13.27 14.65 5.33
CA SER A 42 -14.33 14.70 6.34
C SER A 42 -15.59 13.96 5.89
N ARG A 43 -15.96 14.07 4.60
CA ARG A 43 -17.10 13.34 4.01
C ARG A 43 -16.84 11.86 3.81
N LEU A 44 -15.59 11.48 3.50
CA LEU A 44 -15.18 10.07 3.37
C LEU A 44 -15.15 9.34 4.72
N LEU A 45 -14.80 10.04 5.80
CA LEU A 45 -14.64 9.46 7.14
C LEU A 45 -15.87 9.64 8.04
N VAL A 46 -17.04 9.93 7.46
CA VAL A 46 -18.32 9.91 8.18
C VAL A 46 -18.59 8.50 8.72
N LYS A 47 -18.95 8.41 10.00
CA LYS A 47 -19.18 7.12 10.69
C LYS A 47 -20.35 6.37 10.09
N ASP A 48 -21.46 7.06 9.88
CA ASP A 48 -22.66 6.52 9.24
C ASP A 48 -22.41 6.23 7.75
N PRO A 49 -22.45 4.95 7.32
CA PRO A 49 -22.25 4.58 5.92
C PRO A 49 -23.34 5.11 4.97
N ALA A 50 -24.53 5.42 5.46
CA ALA A 50 -25.61 5.96 4.64
C ALA A 50 -25.32 7.42 4.23
N ARG A 51 -24.69 8.19 5.13
CA ARG A 51 -24.32 9.60 4.92
C ARG A 51 -22.91 9.80 4.34
N ARG A 52 -22.10 8.74 4.30
CA ARG A 52 -20.76 8.76 3.73
C ARG A 52 -20.84 8.91 2.21
N ILE A 53 -20.05 9.83 1.67
CA ILE A 53 -19.94 10.11 0.23
C ILE A 53 -19.47 8.86 -0.54
N LYS A 54 -20.00 8.63 -1.74
CA LYS A 54 -19.75 7.40 -2.54
C LYS A 54 -19.22 7.70 -3.94
N GLY A 55 -18.89 6.64 -4.68
CA GLY A 55 -18.00 6.69 -5.85
C GLY A 55 -18.29 7.73 -6.95
N GLN A 56 -19.54 8.15 -7.18
CA GLN A 56 -19.82 9.25 -8.12
C GLN A 56 -19.54 10.62 -7.48
N GLU A 57 -20.14 10.88 -6.32
CA GLU A 57 -19.95 12.13 -5.56
C GLU A 57 -18.47 12.36 -5.21
N VAL A 58 -17.70 11.30 -4.96
CA VAL A 58 -16.24 11.38 -4.73
C VAL A 58 -15.52 11.90 -5.97
N ARG A 59 -15.92 11.46 -7.17
CA ARG A 59 -15.32 11.90 -8.44
C ARG A 59 -15.69 13.34 -8.79
N GLU A 60 -16.90 13.75 -8.43
CA GLU A 60 -17.42 15.11 -8.69
C GLU A 60 -16.93 16.15 -7.68
N HIS A 61 -16.23 15.73 -6.61
CA HIS A 61 -15.76 16.62 -5.56
C HIS A 61 -14.71 17.64 -6.08
N SER A 62 -14.80 18.89 -5.63
CA SER A 62 -13.91 20.00 -6.05
C SER A 62 -12.42 19.79 -5.76
N PHE A 63 -12.08 18.81 -4.93
CA PHE A 63 -10.69 18.39 -4.71
C PHE A 63 -10.01 17.92 -6.00
N TRP A 64 -10.79 17.40 -6.95
CA TRP A 64 -10.31 16.92 -8.25
C TRP A 64 -10.43 17.98 -9.35
N ASN A 65 -10.73 19.23 -9.03
CA ASN A 65 -10.82 20.30 -10.02
C ASN A 65 -9.53 20.37 -10.85
N GLY A 66 -9.68 20.34 -12.18
CA GLY A 66 -8.56 20.31 -13.13
C GLY A 66 -8.06 18.91 -13.49
N ILE A 67 -8.66 17.84 -12.98
CA ILE A 67 -8.36 16.46 -13.37
C ILE A 67 -9.53 15.88 -14.18
N ASN A 68 -9.22 15.37 -15.37
CA ASN A 68 -10.17 14.58 -16.15
C ASN A 68 -9.94 13.08 -15.88
N PHE A 69 -10.92 12.40 -15.30
CA PHE A 69 -10.82 10.98 -14.96
C PHE A 69 -10.68 10.08 -16.20
N ASP A 70 -11.24 10.46 -17.35
CA ASP A 70 -11.09 9.67 -18.59
C ASP A 70 -9.65 9.72 -19.09
N ASP A 71 -9.00 10.88 -19.01
CA ASP A 71 -7.59 11.03 -19.38
C ASP A 71 -6.67 10.27 -18.41
N VAL A 72 -7.01 10.23 -17.12
CA VAL A 72 -6.31 9.40 -16.13
C VAL A 72 -6.45 7.91 -16.47
N MET A 73 -7.67 7.46 -16.77
CA MET A 73 -7.94 6.05 -17.13
C MET A 73 -7.21 5.64 -18.42
N GLN A 74 -7.11 6.56 -19.38
CA GLN A 74 -6.38 6.36 -20.64
C GLN A 74 -4.87 6.63 -20.52
N LYS A 75 -4.37 6.87 -19.29
CA LYS A 75 -2.95 7.15 -18.99
C LYS A 75 -2.37 8.33 -19.78
N LYS A 76 -3.19 9.32 -20.11
CA LYS A 76 -2.80 10.56 -20.83
C LYS A 76 -2.24 11.64 -19.90
N VAL A 77 -2.58 11.58 -18.61
CA VAL A 77 -2.08 12.51 -17.60
C VAL A 77 -0.64 12.15 -17.23
N VAL A 78 0.28 13.11 -17.32
CA VAL A 78 1.66 12.93 -16.88
C VAL A 78 1.67 12.71 -15.37
N PRO A 79 2.21 11.60 -14.87
CA PRO A 79 2.25 11.34 -13.44
C PRO A 79 3.16 12.35 -12.73
N PRO A 80 2.83 12.72 -11.47
CA PRO A 80 3.72 13.57 -10.68
C PRO A 80 5.06 12.87 -10.45
N LYS A 81 6.12 13.65 -10.21
CA LYS A 81 7.48 13.13 -9.98
C LYS A 81 7.49 12.18 -8.79
N TRP A 82 7.58 10.89 -9.06
CA TRP A 82 7.79 9.85 -8.07
C TRP A 82 9.28 9.56 -7.94
N THR A 83 9.77 9.48 -6.70
CA THR A 83 11.14 9.04 -6.43
C THR A 83 11.07 7.62 -5.89
N PRO A 84 11.64 6.62 -6.58
CA PRO A 84 11.66 5.25 -6.07
C PRO A 84 12.33 5.21 -4.70
N LEU A 85 11.79 4.36 -3.82
CA LEU A 85 12.56 3.96 -2.65
C LEU A 85 13.84 3.29 -3.14
N PRO A 86 15.00 3.59 -2.53
CA PRO A 86 16.25 2.91 -2.87
C PRO A 86 16.10 1.40 -2.70
N SER A 87 16.88 0.63 -3.45
CA SER A 87 16.81 -0.83 -3.36
C SER A 87 17.16 -1.29 -1.93
N VAL A 88 16.69 -2.47 -1.52
CA VAL A 88 17.04 -3.04 -0.20
C VAL A 88 18.57 -3.13 -0.05
N GLU A 89 19.27 -3.47 -1.13
CA GLU A 89 20.73 -3.49 -1.18
C GLU A 89 21.34 -2.11 -0.93
N GLU A 90 20.83 -1.06 -1.59
CA GLU A 90 21.26 0.33 -1.33
C GLU A 90 20.92 0.78 0.09
N MET A 91 19.78 0.38 0.63
CA MET A 91 19.38 0.70 2.00
C MET A 91 20.33 0.05 3.02
N LEU A 92 20.71 -1.21 2.80
CA LEU A 92 21.68 -1.94 3.62
C LEU A 92 23.08 -1.34 3.48
N ALA A 93 23.50 -0.98 2.26
CA ALA A 93 24.78 -0.31 2.02
C ALA A 93 24.86 1.05 2.72
N ARG A 94 23.80 1.87 2.64
CA ARG A 94 23.70 3.16 3.38
C ARG A 94 23.79 2.96 4.89
N ARG A 95 23.16 1.92 5.43
CA ARG A 95 23.23 1.56 6.85
C ARG A 95 24.62 1.07 7.26
N ALA A 96 25.26 0.26 6.43
CA ALA A 96 26.61 -0.24 6.65
C ALA A 96 27.65 0.89 6.63
N VAL A 97 27.51 1.87 5.71
CA VAL A 97 28.37 3.07 5.69
C VAL A 97 28.16 3.93 6.95
N GLN A 98 26.94 4.06 7.45
CA GLN A 98 26.67 4.79 8.70
C GLN A 98 27.23 4.10 9.96
N ASN A 99 27.33 2.76 9.96
CA ASN A 99 27.88 1.98 11.06
C ASN A 99 29.41 1.78 10.97
N ASN A 100 30.06 2.17 9.87
CA ASN A 100 31.52 2.07 9.68
C ASN A 100 32.32 3.15 10.43
N GLY A 101 31.83 3.56 11.59
CA GLY A 101 32.61 4.21 12.65
C GLY A 101 33.17 3.23 13.69
N ALA A 102 32.93 1.92 13.58
CA ALA A 102 33.48 0.92 14.52
C ALA A 102 33.77 -0.45 13.85
N GLN A 103 35.03 -0.61 13.40
CA GLN A 103 35.87 -1.82 13.40
C GLN A 103 35.26 -3.23 13.12
N GLY A 104 35.70 -3.87 12.02
CA GLY A 104 36.31 -5.21 12.07
C GLY A 104 35.62 -6.43 11.40
N GLN A 105 36.20 -6.85 10.27
CA GLN A 105 36.46 -8.23 9.80
C GLN A 105 35.38 -9.21 9.25
N SER A 106 35.64 -9.60 7.99
CA SER A 106 35.70 -10.97 7.42
C SER A 106 34.42 -11.69 6.91
N GLY A 107 34.34 -11.77 5.57
CA GLY A 107 34.13 -13.03 4.82
C GLY A 107 32.71 -13.55 4.63
N ASN A 108 32.21 -13.57 3.39
CA ASN A 108 32.16 -14.79 2.55
C ASN A 108 31.32 -14.54 1.27
N THR A 109 31.98 -14.54 0.11
CA THR A 109 31.36 -14.56 -1.21
C THR A 109 30.85 -15.97 -1.52
N GLY A 110 29.54 -16.13 -1.67
CA GLY A 110 28.92 -17.41 -2.06
C GLY A 110 28.03 -17.27 -3.28
N SER A 111 28.60 -17.44 -4.47
CA SER A 111 27.86 -17.72 -5.71
C SER A 111 27.04 -19.01 -5.54
N LYS A 112 25.71 -18.93 -5.64
CA LYS A 112 24.86 -20.11 -5.89
C LYS A 112 23.73 -19.73 -6.85
N ASN A 113 23.72 -20.46 -7.97
CA ASN A 113 22.76 -20.49 -9.06
C ASN A 113 21.32 -20.14 -8.67
N ALA A 114 20.73 -19.20 -9.42
CA ALA A 114 19.29 -18.94 -9.44
C ALA A 114 18.56 -20.10 -10.16
N ALA A 115 18.52 -21.28 -9.54
CA ALA A 115 17.52 -22.27 -9.87
C ALA A 115 16.14 -21.70 -9.51
N ILE A 116 15.16 -21.91 -10.40
CA ILE A 116 13.75 -21.55 -10.25
C ILE A 116 13.34 -21.62 -8.77
N VAL A 117 13.11 -20.47 -8.15
CA VAL A 117 12.73 -20.38 -6.73
C VAL A 117 11.27 -20.78 -6.61
N MET A 118 10.98 -22.09 -6.58
CA MET A 118 9.75 -22.55 -5.95
C MET A 118 9.95 -22.40 -4.45
N ASN A 119 9.16 -21.53 -3.83
CA ASN A 119 9.09 -21.40 -2.38
C ASN A 119 8.45 -22.68 -1.82
N THR A 120 9.26 -23.70 -1.55
CA THR A 120 8.78 -24.96 -0.95
C THR A 120 8.66 -24.76 0.55
N PRO A 121 7.46 -24.89 1.15
CA PRO A 121 7.30 -24.83 2.60
C PRO A 121 8.13 -25.92 3.29
N ALA A 122 8.70 -25.62 4.46
CA ALA A 122 9.54 -26.54 5.24
C ALA A 122 8.80 -27.79 5.76
N GLN A 123 7.46 -27.81 5.66
CA GLN A 123 6.60 -28.91 6.06
C GLN A 123 5.84 -29.39 4.82
N VAL A 124 6.27 -30.51 4.24
CA VAL A 124 5.51 -31.19 3.18
C VAL A 124 4.35 -31.93 3.82
N SER A 125 3.35 -31.21 4.30
CA SER A 125 2.04 -31.81 4.54
C SER A 125 1.44 -32.04 3.15
N GLN A 126 1.65 -33.23 2.58
CA GLN A 126 1.03 -33.61 1.32
C GLN A 126 -0.48 -33.48 1.48
N LEU A 127 -1.08 -32.49 0.81
CA LEU A 127 -2.53 -32.31 0.80
C LEU A 127 -3.16 -33.57 0.21
N ASN A 128 -4.18 -34.12 0.86
CA ASN A 128 -4.91 -35.26 0.30
C ASN A 128 -5.77 -34.84 -0.91
N ALA A 129 -6.27 -35.81 -1.68
CA ALA A 129 -7.04 -35.55 -2.89
C ALA A 129 -8.27 -34.64 -2.65
N GLY A 130 -8.96 -34.81 -1.51
CA GLY A 130 -10.10 -33.96 -1.14
C GLY A 130 -9.70 -32.52 -0.82
N GLN A 131 -8.54 -32.31 -0.18
CA GLN A 131 -7.99 -30.99 0.08
C GLN A 131 -7.49 -30.30 -1.21
N GLN A 132 -6.93 -31.07 -2.16
CA GLN A 132 -6.51 -30.53 -3.46
C GLN A 132 -7.72 -30.06 -4.29
N GLN A 133 -8.88 -30.72 -4.14
CA GLN A 133 -10.13 -30.31 -4.80
C GLN A 133 -10.67 -28.96 -4.31
N LEU A 134 -10.30 -28.49 -3.11
CA LEU A 134 -10.65 -27.15 -2.65
C LEU A 134 -10.05 -26.03 -3.52
N PHE A 135 -9.00 -26.34 -4.29
CA PHE A 135 -8.39 -25.43 -5.26
C PHE A 135 -8.93 -25.62 -6.69
N GLY A 136 -10.01 -26.40 -6.88
CA GLY A 136 -10.72 -26.46 -8.15
C GLY A 136 -11.18 -25.06 -8.58
N GLY A 137 -10.91 -24.68 -9.84
CA GLY A 137 -11.21 -23.33 -10.35
C GLY A 137 -10.18 -22.26 -9.99
N PHE A 138 -9.06 -22.61 -9.36
CA PHE A 138 -7.98 -21.68 -9.05
C PHE A 138 -7.18 -21.26 -10.31
N SER A 139 -7.05 -22.15 -11.29
CA SER A 139 -6.34 -21.85 -12.53
C SER A 139 -7.13 -20.85 -13.37
N CYS A 140 -6.52 -19.70 -13.64
CA CYS A 140 -7.00 -18.72 -14.61
C CYS A 140 -5.83 -18.26 -15.49
N THR A 141 -6.07 -18.16 -16.79
CA THR A 141 -5.12 -17.60 -17.76
C THR A 141 -5.85 -16.51 -18.52
N ALA A 142 -5.23 -15.34 -18.68
CA ALA A 142 -5.80 -14.29 -19.52
C ALA A 142 -5.78 -14.72 -20.99
N ASP A 143 -6.88 -14.48 -21.71
CA ASP A 143 -7.01 -14.82 -23.14
C ASP A 143 -5.93 -14.14 -24.01
N SER A 144 -5.36 -13.03 -23.50
CA SER A 144 -4.28 -12.25 -24.14
C SER A 144 -2.99 -13.04 -24.37
N HIS A 145 -2.80 -14.18 -23.69
CA HIS A 145 -1.60 -15.02 -23.81
C HIS A 145 -1.68 -16.06 -24.94
N LEU A 146 -2.83 -16.18 -25.63
CA LEU A 146 -3.09 -17.20 -26.66
C LEU A 146 -2.90 -16.71 -28.11
N ASN A 147 -2.69 -15.41 -28.32
CA ASN A 147 -2.39 -14.85 -29.65
C ASN A 147 -0.91 -14.44 -29.73
N ASN A 148 -0.07 -15.36 -30.20
CA ASN A 148 1.24 -15.05 -30.78
C ASN A 148 1.45 -15.92 -32.01
#